data_AF-A0A377Z8N1-F1
#
_entry.id   AF-A0A377Z8N1-F1
#
_cell.length_a   1.000
_cell.length_b   1.000
_cell.length_c   1.000
_cell.angle_alpha   90.00
_cell.angle_beta   90.00
_cell.angle_gamma   90.00
#
_symmetry.space_group_name_H-M   'P 1'
#
loop_
_entity.id
_entity.type
_entity.pdbx_description
1 polymer ?
#
loop_
_entity_poly.entity_id
_entity_poly.type
_entity_poly.pdbx_seq_one_letter_code
_entity_poly.pdbx_strand_id
1 'polypeptide(L)'
;MVDDNGRTDVDGLYAIGEVSYTGLHGANRMASNSLLECLVYGWSAAEDITRRLPLAQKVATLPAWDESQVEIPDELVVIQHNWHELRLLMWDYVGIVRTTRRLERALRRITMLQQELDEYYARFRVSNNLLELRNLVQVAELIVRCAMLRKESRGLHYTLDYPQPLPDSGPSILSPLAHIKR
;
A
#
# COMPACT_ATOMS: atom_id res chain seq x y z
N MET A 1 -7.25 -3.30 -5.08
CA MET A 1 -8.62 -3.90 -5.06
C MET A 1 -8.66 -4.99 -6.10
N VAL A 2 -9.52 -5.99 -5.94
CA VAL A 2 -9.67 -7.07 -6.92
C VAL A 2 -11.12 -7.48 -7.15
N ASP A 3 -11.40 -8.07 -8.32
CA ASP A 3 -12.66 -8.76 -8.61
C ASP A 3 -12.67 -10.20 -8.07
N ASP A 4 -13.75 -10.95 -8.30
CA ASP A 4 -13.92 -12.35 -7.84
C ASP A 4 -12.84 -13.33 -8.35
N ASN A 5 -12.14 -12.96 -9.42
CA ASN A 5 -11.05 -13.76 -9.99
C ASN A 5 -9.66 -13.28 -9.51
N GLY A 6 -9.61 -12.36 -8.55
CA GLY A 6 -8.36 -11.78 -8.07
C GLY A 6 -7.70 -10.80 -9.06
N ARG A 7 -8.42 -10.33 -10.09
CA ARG A 7 -7.86 -9.41 -11.08
C ARG A 7 -7.79 -8.00 -10.50
N THR A 8 -6.67 -7.33 -10.75
CA THR A 8 -6.52 -5.90 -10.44
C THR A 8 -7.07 -5.03 -11.58
N ASP A 9 -7.01 -3.71 -11.41
CA ASP A 9 -7.35 -2.75 -12.49
C ASP A 9 -6.35 -2.79 -13.67
N VAL A 10 -5.22 -3.49 -13.53
CA VAL A 10 -4.21 -3.68 -14.59
C VAL A 10 -4.36 -5.09 -15.19
N ASP A 11 -4.59 -5.14 -16.50
CA ASP A 11 -4.75 -6.40 -17.22
C ASP A 11 -3.52 -7.32 -17.07
N GLY A 12 -3.77 -8.59 -16.77
CA GLY A 12 -2.73 -9.60 -16.56
C GLY A 12 -2.07 -9.55 -15.17
N LEU A 13 -2.39 -8.56 -14.34
CA LEU A 13 -1.93 -8.47 -12.96
C LEU A 13 -3.02 -8.93 -11.98
N TYR A 14 -2.68 -9.91 -11.15
CA TYR A 14 -3.55 -10.49 -10.13
C TYR A 14 -3.00 -10.19 -8.73
N ALA A 15 -3.89 -10.16 -7.75
CA ALA A 15 -3.55 -10.04 -6.34
C ALA A 15 -4.48 -10.92 -5.50
N ILE A 16 -3.92 -11.78 -4.64
CA ILE A 16 -4.68 -12.69 -3.79
C ILE A 16 -4.11 -12.69 -2.36
N GLY A 17 -4.94 -13.07 -1.39
CA GLY A 17 -4.54 -13.08 0.02
C GLY A 17 -4.41 -11.68 0.61
N GLU A 18 -3.52 -11.52 1.61
CA GLU A 18 -3.44 -10.31 2.44
C GLU A 18 -3.10 -9.02 1.68
N VAL A 19 -2.44 -9.12 0.52
CA VAL A 19 -2.15 -7.94 -0.33
C VAL A 19 -3.39 -7.41 -1.04
N SER A 20 -4.45 -8.21 -1.13
CA SER A 20 -5.68 -7.88 -1.86
C SER A 20 -6.72 -7.20 -0.98
N TYR A 21 -7.60 -6.43 -1.61
CA TYR A 21 -8.86 -6.00 -1.01
C TYR A 21 -9.99 -6.62 -1.82
N THR A 22 -10.67 -7.58 -1.21
CA THR A 22 -11.77 -8.39 -1.75
C THR A 22 -13.14 -7.92 -1.26
N GLY A 23 -13.16 -7.12 -0.19
CA GLY A 23 -14.37 -6.78 0.57
C GLY A 23 -14.69 -7.75 1.71
N LEU A 24 -14.11 -8.95 1.75
CA LEU A 24 -14.44 -10.02 2.71
C LEU A 24 -14.30 -9.58 4.17
N HIS A 25 -13.24 -8.83 4.50
CA HIS A 25 -12.93 -8.45 5.89
C HIS A 25 -13.61 -7.16 6.35
N GLY A 26 -14.24 -6.40 5.45
CA GLY A 26 -14.86 -5.11 5.79
C GLY A 26 -13.94 -4.20 6.63
N ALA A 27 -14.37 -3.87 7.86
CA ALA A 27 -13.63 -3.01 8.78
C ALA A 27 -12.87 -3.76 9.90
N ASN A 28 -12.98 -5.10 9.98
CA ASN A 28 -12.24 -5.91 10.94
C ASN A 28 -12.17 -7.38 10.50
N ARG A 29 -10.99 -7.98 10.65
CA ARG A 29 -10.77 -9.37 10.26
C ARG A 29 -11.30 -10.34 11.32
N MET A 30 -12.11 -11.31 10.89
CA MET A 30 -12.45 -12.47 11.72
C MET A 30 -11.32 -13.50 11.66
N ALA A 31 -11.01 -14.14 12.79
CA ALA A 31 -9.99 -15.19 12.83
C ALA A 31 -10.31 -16.33 11.84
N SER A 32 -9.26 -16.98 11.33
CA SER A 32 -9.33 -18.11 10.37
C SER A 32 -9.79 -17.79 8.94
N ASN A 33 -10.35 -16.60 8.66
CA ASN A 33 -10.76 -16.24 7.30
C ASN A 33 -9.58 -15.93 6.36
N SER A 34 -8.41 -15.54 6.88
CA SER A 34 -7.26 -15.14 6.05
C SER A 34 -6.75 -16.28 5.17
N LEU A 35 -6.66 -17.49 5.71
CA LEU A 35 -6.19 -18.64 4.94
C LEU A 35 -7.24 -19.08 3.92
N LEU A 36 -8.52 -19.05 4.30
CA LEU A 36 -9.63 -19.34 3.38
C LEU A 36 -9.66 -18.38 2.20
N GLU A 37 -9.46 -17.08 2.45
CA GLU A 37 -9.38 -16.07 1.39
C GLU A 37 -8.29 -16.41 0.37
N CYS A 38 -7.08 -16.74 0.83
CA CYS A 38 -5.99 -17.16 -0.05
C CYS A 38 -6.36 -18.38 -0.92
N LEU A 39 -7.03 -19.38 -0.34
CA LEU A 39 -7.41 -20.60 -1.07
C LEU A 39 -8.50 -20.34 -2.11
N VAL A 40 -9.56 -19.61 -1.74
CA VAL A 40 -10.68 -19.31 -2.63
C VAL A 40 -10.24 -18.44 -3.80
N TYR A 41 -9.49 -17.36 -3.53
CA TYR A 41 -8.99 -16.48 -4.58
C TYR A 41 -7.86 -17.12 -5.39
N GLY A 42 -7.06 -18.00 -4.79
CA GLY A 42 -6.07 -18.79 -5.53
C GLY A 42 -6.73 -19.73 -6.53
N TRP A 43 -7.85 -20.37 -6.14
CA TRP A 43 -8.63 -21.20 -7.05
C TRP A 43 -9.27 -20.39 -8.18
N SER A 44 -9.99 -19.30 -7.87
CA SER A 44 -10.65 -18.50 -8.91
C SER A 44 -9.67 -17.84 -9.87
N ALA A 45 -8.54 -17.30 -9.36
CA ALA A 45 -7.48 -16.75 -10.19
C ALA A 45 -6.87 -17.80 -11.12
N ALA A 46 -6.63 -19.03 -10.64
CA ALA A 46 -6.09 -20.10 -11.46
C ALA A 46 -7.03 -20.51 -12.60
N GLU A 47 -8.33 -20.63 -12.34
CA GLU A 47 -9.33 -20.92 -13.38
C GLU A 47 -9.40 -19.82 -14.43
N ASP A 48 -9.28 -18.56 -13.99
CA ASP A 48 -9.30 -17.41 -14.88
C ASP A 48 -8.04 -17.31 -15.75
N ILE A 49 -6.87 -17.46 -15.13
CA ILE A 49 -5.57 -17.48 -15.82
C ILE A 49 -5.57 -18.59 -16.87
N THR A 50 -6.05 -19.79 -16.53
CA THR A 50 -6.12 -20.93 -17.46
C THR A 50 -6.95 -20.60 -18.70
N ARG A 51 -8.08 -19.89 -18.53
CA ARG A 51 -8.94 -19.46 -19.64
C ARG A 51 -8.33 -18.35 -20.48
N ARG A 52 -7.54 -17.45 -19.87
CA ARG A 52 -6.94 -16.29 -20.56
C ARG A 52 -5.58 -16.59 -21.21
N LEU A 53 -4.85 -17.57 -20.71
CA LEU A 53 -3.50 -17.89 -21.18
C LEU A 53 -3.42 -18.16 -22.70
N PRO A 54 -4.40 -18.83 -23.34
CA PRO A 54 -4.40 -19.00 -24.81
C PRO A 54 -4.53 -17.68 -25.59
N LEU A 55 -5.07 -16.63 -24.97
CA LEU A 55 -5.21 -15.29 -25.56
C LEU A 55 -3.99 -14.40 -25.30
N ALA A 56 -3.06 -14.84 -24.45
CA ALA A 56 -1.89 -14.06 -24.09
C ALA A 56 -0.91 -13.96 -25.26
N GLN A 57 -0.47 -12.74 -25.53
CA GLN A 57 0.56 -12.49 -26.54
C GLN A 57 1.94 -12.69 -25.92
N LYS A 58 2.83 -13.35 -26.67
CA LYS A 58 4.24 -13.44 -26.28
C LYS A 58 4.91 -12.09 -26.46
N VAL A 59 5.61 -11.64 -25.43
CA VAL A 59 6.45 -10.45 -25.49
C VAL A 59 7.84 -10.86 -25.99
N ALA A 60 8.34 -10.19 -27.04
CA ALA A 60 9.63 -10.52 -27.64
C ALA A 60 10.81 -9.99 -26.83
N THR A 61 10.70 -8.75 -26.33
CA THR A 61 11.75 -8.07 -25.57
C THR A 61 11.13 -7.17 -24.50
N LEU A 62 11.79 -7.09 -23.35
CA LEU A 62 11.46 -6.18 -22.26
C LEU A 62 12.60 -5.17 -22.07
N PRO A 63 12.30 -3.94 -21.62
CA PRO A 63 13.35 -3.00 -21.22
C PRO A 63 14.22 -3.60 -20.10
N ALA A 64 15.54 -3.47 -20.24
CA ALA A 64 16.48 -3.86 -19.18
C ALA A 64 16.43 -2.86 -18.03
N TRP A 65 16.77 -3.33 -16.82
CA TRP A 65 16.98 -2.45 -15.67
C TRP A 65 18.28 -1.64 -15.85
N ASP A 66 18.27 -0.37 -15.49
CA ASP A 66 19.46 0.49 -15.50
C ASP A 66 20.27 0.31 -14.21
N GLU A 67 21.40 -0.39 -14.32
CA GLU A 67 22.34 -0.61 -13.21
C GLU A 67 23.41 0.48 -13.07
N SER A 68 23.44 1.51 -13.93
CA SER A 68 24.49 2.56 -13.95
C SER A 68 24.45 3.54 -12.77
N GLN A 69 23.71 3.19 -11.72
CA GLN A 69 23.44 3.99 -10.55
C GLN A 69 24.62 4.04 -9.58
N VAL A 70 24.67 5.08 -8.75
CA VAL A 70 25.82 5.38 -7.87
C VAL A 70 25.63 4.69 -6.51
N GLU A 71 26.73 4.24 -5.90
CA GLU A 71 26.80 3.86 -4.49
C GLU A 71 27.45 4.97 -3.67
N ILE A 72 26.78 5.43 -2.62
CA ILE A 72 27.31 6.40 -1.65
C ILE A 72 27.14 5.81 -0.24
N PRO A 73 28.23 5.43 0.45
CA PRO A 73 28.15 4.73 1.74
C PRO A 73 27.43 5.49 2.86
N ASP A 74 27.65 6.80 3.01
CA ASP A 74 27.04 7.61 4.08
C ASP A 74 25.51 7.64 4.00
N GLU A 75 24.98 7.51 2.80
CA GLU A 75 23.54 7.56 2.51
C GLU A 75 22.82 6.26 2.90
N LEU A 76 23.55 5.14 3.06
CA LEU A 76 22.99 3.90 3.60
C LEU A 76 22.60 4.04 5.08
N VAL A 77 23.33 4.87 5.84
CA VAL A 77 23.01 5.15 7.24
C VAL A 77 21.72 5.97 7.33
N VAL A 78 21.52 6.93 6.43
CA VAL A 78 20.30 7.76 6.39
C VAL A 78 19.07 6.90 6.08
N ILE A 79 19.16 5.94 5.16
CA ILE A 79 18.08 4.99 4.86
C ILE A 79 17.62 4.23 6.11
N GLN A 80 18.56 3.78 6.95
CA GLN A 80 18.21 3.08 8.19
C GLN A 80 17.53 4.00 9.21
N HIS A 81 17.93 5.27 9.29
CA HIS A 81 17.28 6.25 10.15
C HIS A 81 15.85 6.52 9.68
N ASN A 82 15.66 6.76 8.39
CA ASN A 82 14.34 7.02 7.79
C ASN A 82 13.39 5.84 7.96
N TRP A 83 13.91 4.61 7.91
CA TRP A 83 13.14 3.40 8.19
C TRP A 83 12.63 3.36 9.64
N HIS A 84 13.48 3.68 10.62
CA HIS A 84 13.07 3.74 12.02
C HIS A 84 12.08 4.89 12.28
N GLU A 85 12.33 6.07 11.71
CA GLU A 85 11.45 7.23 11.81
C GLU A 85 10.05 6.88 11.29
N LEU A 86 9.95 6.24 10.13
CA LEU A 86 8.67 5.86 9.54
C LEU A 86 7.89 4.88 10.42
N ARG A 87 8.55 3.87 10.99
CA ARG A 87 7.86 2.89 11.84
C ARG A 87 7.36 3.53 13.13
N LEU A 88 8.17 4.40 13.74
CA LEU A 88 7.79 5.11 14.96
C LEU A 88 6.63 6.09 14.70
N LEU A 89 6.69 6.89 13.63
CA LEU A 89 5.62 7.85 13.32
C LEU A 89 4.30 7.13 13.01
N MET A 90 4.34 5.99 12.32
CA MET A 90 3.14 5.21 12.00
C MET A 90 2.50 4.63 13.27
N TRP A 91 3.32 4.20 14.23
CA TRP A 91 2.86 3.75 15.54
C TRP A 91 2.17 4.88 16.32
N ASP A 92 2.83 6.04 16.45
CA ASP A 92 2.36 7.15 17.28
C ASP A 92 1.13 7.86 16.71
N TYR A 93 1.09 8.02 15.38
CA TYR A 93 0.09 8.84 14.72
C TYR A 93 -1.03 8.08 14.01
N VAL A 94 -0.79 6.81 13.65
CA VAL A 94 -1.69 5.99 12.84
C VAL A 94 -2.02 4.64 13.52
N GLY A 95 -1.61 4.49 14.78
CA GLY A 95 -1.87 3.31 15.62
C GLY A 95 -3.34 3.11 16.02
N ILE A 96 -3.54 2.48 17.19
CA ILE A 96 -4.86 2.03 17.67
C ILE A 96 -5.84 3.20 17.85
N VAL A 97 -5.38 4.30 18.47
CA VAL A 97 -6.20 5.49 18.74
C VAL A 97 -5.71 6.65 17.89
N ARG A 98 -6.60 7.23 17.07
CA ARG A 98 -6.27 8.24 16.08
C ARG A 98 -6.95 9.58 16.36
N THR A 99 -6.36 10.65 15.86
CA THR A 99 -6.98 11.97 15.74
C THR A 99 -6.59 12.60 14.43
N THR A 100 -7.43 13.49 13.91
CA THR A 100 -7.22 14.25 12.67
C THR A 100 -5.87 14.96 12.69
N ARG A 101 -5.54 15.63 13.80
CA ARG A 101 -4.24 16.30 13.98
C ARG A 101 -3.05 15.34 13.92
N ARG A 102 -3.18 14.12 14.45
CA ARG A 102 -2.12 13.10 14.36
C ARG A 102 -1.96 12.61 12.92
N LEU A 103 -3.06 12.32 12.23
CA LEU A 103 -3.03 11.90 10.83
C LEU A 103 -2.42 12.97 9.91
N GLU A 104 -2.74 14.25 10.12
CA GLU A 104 -2.10 15.38 9.39
C GLU A 104 -0.60 15.46 9.65
N ARG A 105 -0.14 15.22 10.89
CA ARG A 105 1.29 15.16 11.22
C ARG A 105 1.97 13.99 10.51
N ALA A 106 1.35 12.82 10.47
CA ALA A 106 1.86 11.65 9.76
C ALA A 106 2.00 11.95 8.26
N LEU A 107 0.95 12.48 7.62
CA LEU A 107 0.97 12.77 6.19
C LEU A 107 2.07 13.78 5.82
N ARG A 108 2.27 14.84 6.62
CA ARG A 108 3.35 15.81 6.40
C ARG A 108 4.74 15.15 6.44
N ARG A 109 4.99 14.28 7.42
CA ARG A 109 6.27 13.56 7.55
C ARG A 109 6.48 12.57 6.41
N ILE A 110 5.44 11.82 6.04
CA ILE A 110 5.50 10.90 4.91
C ILE A 110 5.79 11.65 3.60
N THR A 111 5.14 12.80 3.38
CA THR A 111 5.39 13.63 2.18
C THR A 111 6.83 14.14 2.13
N MET A 112 7.39 14.54 3.27
CA MET A 112 8.80 14.94 3.37
C MET A 112 9.73 13.77 3.01
N LEU A 113 9.52 12.59 3.59
CA LEU A 113 10.30 11.39 3.27
C LEU A 113 10.19 11.01 1.79
N GLN A 114 9.02 11.18 1.16
CA GLN A 114 8.87 10.94 -0.28
C GLN A 114 9.71 11.90 -1.13
N GLN A 115 9.73 13.18 -0.77
CA GLN A 115 10.53 14.19 -1.47
C GLN A 115 12.03 13.91 -1.33
N GLU A 116 12.49 13.58 -0.11
CA GLU A 116 13.88 13.18 0.13
C GLU A 116 14.24 11.90 -0.64
N LEU A 117 13.33 10.92 -0.69
CA LEU A 117 13.51 9.68 -1.46
C LEU A 117 13.68 9.92 -2.97
N ASP A 118 12.94 10.89 -3.51
CA ASP A 118 12.99 11.27 -4.91
C ASP A 118 14.22 12.14 -5.22
N GLU A 119 14.64 13.02 -4.30
CA GLU A 119 15.79 13.90 -4.48
C GLU A 119 17.13 13.17 -4.33
N TYR A 120 17.32 12.45 -3.23
CA TYR A 120 18.63 11.87 -2.91
C TYR A 120 18.83 10.49 -3.54
N TYR A 121 17.77 9.70 -3.68
CA TYR A 121 17.91 8.27 -4.00
C TYR A 121 17.42 7.88 -5.39
N ALA A 122 17.01 8.83 -6.25
CA ALA A 122 16.54 8.52 -7.60
C ALA A 122 17.60 7.82 -8.46
N ARG A 123 18.89 8.04 -8.15
CA ARG A 123 20.03 7.46 -8.88
C ARG A 123 20.90 6.53 -8.04
N PHE A 124 20.33 5.96 -6.99
CA PHE A 124 21.04 5.04 -6.11
C PHE A 124 20.97 3.62 -6.64
N ARG A 125 22.07 2.88 -6.44
CA ARG A 125 22.05 1.44 -6.70
C ARG A 125 20.97 0.79 -5.85
N VAL A 126 20.20 -0.08 -6.48
CA VAL A 126 19.14 -0.85 -5.82
C VAL A 126 19.74 -1.69 -4.70
N SER A 127 19.15 -1.57 -3.52
CA SER A 127 19.46 -2.40 -2.35
C SER A 127 18.16 -2.77 -1.64
N ASN A 128 18.19 -3.85 -0.86
CA ASN A 128 17.01 -4.30 -0.10
C ASN A 128 16.46 -3.20 0.81
N ASN A 129 17.34 -2.51 1.56
CA ASN A 129 16.94 -1.45 2.47
C ASN A 129 16.26 -0.29 1.75
N LEU A 130 16.77 0.10 0.57
CA LEU A 130 16.18 1.18 -0.22
C LEU A 130 14.81 0.78 -0.79
N LEU A 131 14.69 -0.44 -1.34
CA LEU A 131 13.41 -0.95 -1.86
C LEU A 131 12.36 -1.04 -0.76
N GLU A 132 12.74 -1.57 0.40
CA GLU A 132 11.83 -1.69 1.54
C GLU A 132 11.38 -0.30 2.02
N LEU A 133 12.30 0.65 2.19
CA LEU A 133 11.95 2.00 2.60
C LEU A 133 11.00 2.69 1.61
N ARG A 134 11.29 2.62 0.30
CA ARG A 134 10.43 3.19 -0.76
C ARG A 134 9.02 2.58 -0.69
N ASN A 135 8.92 1.26 -0.57
CA ASN A 135 7.63 0.57 -0.49
C ASN A 135 6.87 0.91 0.79
N LEU A 136 7.55 0.94 1.94
CA LEU A 136 6.92 1.28 3.22
C LEU A 136 6.40 2.71 3.23
N VAL A 137 7.18 3.69 2.74
CA VAL A 137 6.75 5.09 2.65
C VAL A 137 5.53 5.20 1.74
N GLN A 138 5.54 4.53 0.59
CA GLN A 138 4.40 4.53 -0.33
C GLN A 138 3.14 3.95 0.32
N VAL A 139 3.23 2.80 0.97
CA VAL A 139 2.08 2.16 1.62
C VAL A 139 1.60 2.97 2.84
N ALA A 140 2.51 3.57 3.61
CA ALA A 140 2.18 4.45 4.72
C ALA A 140 1.34 5.65 4.27
N GLU A 141 1.68 6.26 3.14
CA GLU A 141 0.89 7.34 2.54
C GLU A 141 -0.56 6.88 2.27
N LEU A 142 -0.73 5.72 1.63
CA LEU A 142 -2.04 5.16 1.30
C LEU A 142 -2.85 4.88 2.58
N ILE A 143 -2.23 4.30 3.61
CA ILE A 143 -2.88 4.04 4.90
C ILE A 143 -3.38 5.35 5.53
N VAL A 144 -2.53 6.37 5.60
CA VAL A 144 -2.88 7.66 6.22
C VAL A 144 -3.99 8.35 5.44
N ARG A 145 -3.92 8.39 4.10
CA ARG A 145 -4.98 8.95 3.26
C ARG A 145 -6.32 8.23 3.47
N CYS A 146 -6.32 6.89 3.48
CA CYS A 146 -7.52 6.10 3.76
C CYS A 146 -8.10 6.38 5.16
N ALA A 147 -7.24 6.56 6.17
CA ALA A 147 -7.65 6.93 7.52
C ALA A 147 -8.24 8.34 7.57
N MET A 148 -7.65 9.31 6.87
CA MET A 148 -8.14 10.68 6.83
C MET A 148 -9.49 10.84 6.13
N LEU A 149 -9.78 10.00 5.12
CA LEU A 149 -11.06 9.97 4.41
C LEU A 149 -12.22 9.51 5.30
N ARG A 150 -11.96 8.71 6.35
CA ARG A 150 -13.00 8.15 7.21
C ARG A 150 -13.36 9.10 8.34
N LYS A 151 -14.57 9.67 8.30
CA LYS A 151 -15.11 10.60 9.31
C LYS A 151 -16.05 9.91 10.30
N GLU A 152 -15.61 8.76 10.80
CA GLU A 152 -16.35 7.89 11.73
C GLU A 152 -15.38 6.94 12.44
N SER A 153 -15.85 6.28 13.51
CA SER A 153 -15.14 5.15 14.12
C SER A 153 -15.87 3.84 13.82
N ARG A 154 -15.16 2.88 13.23
CA ARG A 154 -15.70 1.59 12.79
C ARG A 154 -14.61 0.52 12.76
N GLY A 155 -14.83 -0.60 13.44
CA GLY A 155 -13.90 -1.74 13.46
C GLY A 155 -12.50 -1.34 13.93
N LEU A 156 -11.48 -1.60 13.12
CA LEU A 156 -10.07 -1.27 13.41
C LEU A 156 -9.72 0.21 13.16
N HIS A 157 -10.66 1.03 12.69
CA HIS A 157 -10.50 2.46 12.62
C HIS A 157 -11.19 3.14 13.79
N TYR A 158 -10.41 3.59 14.76
CA TYR A 158 -10.91 4.31 15.93
C TYR A 158 -10.29 5.70 16.03
N THR A 159 -11.12 6.73 15.95
CA THR A 159 -10.71 8.13 16.05
C THR A 159 -11.53 8.90 17.07
N LEU A 160 -10.86 9.70 17.90
CA LEU A 160 -11.51 10.48 18.96
C LEU A 160 -12.37 11.63 18.43
N ASP A 161 -12.07 12.15 17.23
CA ASP A 161 -12.80 13.27 16.64
C ASP A 161 -14.16 12.84 16.07
N TYR A 162 -14.30 11.56 15.71
CA TYR A 162 -15.52 10.97 15.15
C TYR A 162 -15.80 9.63 15.84
N PRO A 163 -16.30 9.63 17.09
CA PRO A 163 -16.41 8.41 17.90
C PRO A 163 -17.54 7.47 17.47
N GLN A 164 -18.52 7.97 16.70
CA GLN A 164 -19.69 7.20 16.28
C GLN A 164 -19.55 6.69 14.84
N PRO A 165 -20.15 5.52 14.51
CA PRO A 165 -20.29 5.07 13.13
C PRO A 165 -21.34 5.92 12.39
N LEU A 166 -21.12 6.14 11.10
CA LEU A 166 -22.12 6.73 10.20
C LEU A 166 -23.19 5.68 9.80
N PRO A 167 -24.43 6.10 9.50
CA PRO A 167 -25.49 5.19 9.06
C PRO A 167 -25.15 4.52 7.73
N ASP A 168 -24.62 5.30 6.77
CA ASP A 168 -24.20 4.82 5.46
C ASP A 168 -22.66 4.97 5.32
N SER A 169 -21.99 3.85 5.03
CA SER A 169 -20.53 3.82 4.88
C SER A 169 -20.10 2.75 3.89
N GLY A 170 -18.86 2.86 3.41
CA GLY A 170 -18.24 1.94 2.48
C GLY A 170 -16.72 1.87 2.65
N PRO A 171 -16.03 1.18 1.73
CA PRO A 171 -14.56 1.20 1.70
C PRO A 171 -14.03 2.60 1.41
N SER A 172 -12.87 2.89 2.00
CA SER A 172 -12.06 4.04 1.57
C SER A 172 -11.25 3.61 0.34
N ILE A 173 -11.52 4.21 -0.82
CA ILE A 173 -10.87 3.84 -2.08
C ILE A 173 -9.96 5.00 -2.52
N LEU A 174 -8.72 4.68 -2.87
CA LEU A 174 -7.77 5.60 -3.50
C LEU A 174 -7.50 5.10 -4.92
N SER A 175 -7.51 6.02 -5.89
CA SER A 175 -7.12 5.72 -7.27
C SER A 175 -5.88 6.54 -7.64
N PRO A 176 -4.84 5.92 -8.23
CA PRO A 176 -3.63 6.64 -8.62
C PRO A 176 -3.93 7.72 -9.66
N LEU A 177 -4.90 7.50 -10.56
CA LEU A 177 -5.25 8.44 -11.64
C LEU A 177 -5.82 9.78 -11.12
N ALA A 178 -6.38 9.81 -9.91
CA ALA A 178 -6.83 11.04 -9.27
C ALA A 178 -5.71 11.80 -8.53
N HIS A 179 -4.57 11.13 -8.29
CA HIS A 179 -3.44 11.62 -7.51
C HIS A 179 -2.18 11.87 -8.34
N ILE A 180 -2.14 11.42 -9.60
CA ILE A 180 -1.14 11.83 -10.60
C ILE A 180 -1.54 13.23 -11.12
N LYS A 181 -1.41 14.23 -10.23
CA LYS A 181 -1.08 15.60 -10.63
C LYS A 181 0.37 15.82 -10.18
N ARG A 182 1.30 15.16 -10.86
CA ARG A 182 2.73 15.53 -10.84
C ARG A 182 2.98 16.43 -12.03
#